data_AF-A0A536VDL6-F1
#
_entry.id   AF-A0A536VDL6-F1
#
_cell.length_a   1.000
_cell.length_b   1.000
_cell.length_c   1.000
_cell.angle_alpha   90.00
_cell.angle_beta   90.00
_cell.angle_gamma   90.00
#
_symmetry.space_group_name_H-M   'P 1'
#
loop_
_entity.id
_entity.type
_entity.pdbx_description
1 polymer ?
#
loop_
_entity_poly.entity_id
_entity_poly.type
_entity_poly.pdbx_seq_one_letter_code
_entity_poly.pdbx_strand_id
1 'polypeptide(L)'
;MSMSVGTSNGEEDEIVSAINTTPLVDVMLVLLIIFLITIPVVTTSIPVTLPKERNEIRETKPENIVISVDMTGRIFWNDLRIASTAALI
;
A
#
# COMPACT_ATOMS: atom_id res chain seq x y z
N MET A 1 -8.03 97.68 -23.21
CA MET A 1 -8.45 96.27 -23.18
C MET A 1 -7.28 95.45 -22.68
N SER A 2 -7.30 95.10 -21.40
CA SER A 2 -6.27 94.31 -20.71
C SER A 2 -6.86 92.94 -20.43
N MET A 3 -6.21 91.88 -20.88
CA MET A 3 -6.56 90.51 -20.53
C MET A 3 -5.59 90.06 -19.44
N SER A 4 -6.10 89.93 -18.22
CA SER A 4 -5.41 89.25 -17.12
C SER A 4 -5.66 87.75 -17.23
N VAL A 5 -4.60 86.97 -17.47
CA VAL A 5 -4.67 85.51 -17.42
C VAL A 5 -4.69 85.07 -15.95
N GLY A 6 -5.80 84.45 -15.54
CA GLY A 6 -5.95 83.82 -14.25
C GLY A 6 -5.29 82.44 -14.26
N THR A 7 -4.40 82.23 -13.30
CA THR A 7 -3.77 80.94 -12.99
C THR A 7 -4.82 79.96 -12.45
N SER A 8 -5.05 78.84 -13.13
CA SER A 8 -5.76 77.68 -12.56
C SER A 8 -4.72 76.65 -12.16
N ASN A 9 -4.23 76.80 -10.93
CA ASN A 9 -3.32 75.88 -10.26
C ASN A 9 -4.09 74.61 -9.84
N GLY A 10 -3.66 73.45 -10.35
CA GLY A 10 -3.49 72.24 -9.54
C GLY A 10 -4.71 71.42 -9.12
N GLU A 11 -5.54 70.96 -10.07
CA GLU A 11 -6.59 69.95 -9.81
C GLU A 11 -6.34 68.61 -10.51
N GLU A 12 -5.10 68.33 -10.95
CA GLU A 12 -4.80 67.13 -11.76
C GLU A 12 -4.32 65.89 -10.98
N ASP A 13 -4.15 65.92 -9.65
CA ASP A 13 -3.40 64.85 -8.96
C ASP A 13 -4.04 64.25 -7.70
N GLU A 14 -5.36 64.37 -7.51
CA GLU A 14 -6.07 63.69 -6.40
C GLU A 14 -6.99 62.55 -6.85
N ILE A 15 -6.67 61.88 -7.97
CA ILE A 15 -7.26 60.57 -8.28
C ILE A 15 -6.37 59.46 -7.70
N VAL A 16 -6.01 59.56 -6.42
CA VAL A 16 -5.49 58.40 -5.68
C VAL A 16 -6.71 57.62 -5.21
N SER A 17 -7.27 56.84 -6.14
CA SER A 17 -8.26 55.82 -5.84
C SER A 17 -7.65 54.88 -4.81
N ALA A 18 -8.10 54.98 -3.56
CA ALA A 18 -7.69 54.09 -2.49
C ALA A 18 -7.98 52.65 -2.93
N ILE A 19 -6.92 51.88 -3.19
CA ILE A 19 -7.05 50.48 -3.58
C ILE A 19 -7.76 49.78 -2.42
N ASN A 20 -8.86 49.06 -2.71
CA ASN A 20 -9.55 48.23 -1.73
C ASN A 20 -8.62 47.08 -1.31
N THR A 21 -7.87 47.30 -0.22
CA THR A 21 -6.88 46.34 0.31
C THR A 21 -7.54 45.13 0.97
N THR A 22 -8.75 45.28 1.50
CA THR A 22 -9.49 44.20 2.19
C THR A 22 -9.81 43.01 1.28
N PRO A 23 -10.39 43.19 0.08
CA PRO A 23 -10.54 42.09 -0.88
C PRO A 23 -9.20 41.55 -1.40
N LEU A 24 -8.19 42.41 -1.54
CA LEU A 24 -6.89 42.02 -2.08
C LEU A 24 -6.16 41.06 -1.11
N VAL A 25 -6.16 41.37 0.18
CA VAL A 25 -5.56 40.53 1.23
C VAL A 25 -6.29 39.19 1.35
N ASP A 26 -7.61 39.15 1.18
CA ASP A 26 -8.40 37.91 1.20
C ASP A 26 -7.97 36.95 0.08
N VAL A 27 -7.85 37.46 -1.16
CA VAL A 27 -7.33 36.68 -2.30
C VAL A 27 -5.91 36.18 -2.03
N MET A 28 -5.04 37.01 -1.45
CA MET A 28 -3.68 36.60 -1.12
C MET A 28 -3.66 35.50 -0.04
N LEU A 29 -4.49 35.60 0.99
CA LEU A 29 -4.58 34.60 2.06
C LEU A 29 -5.13 33.27 1.55
N VAL A 30 -6.13 33.29 0.67
CA VAL A 30 -6.66 32.08 0.03
C VAL A 30 -5.56 31.34 -0.73
N LEU A 31 -4.70 32.05 -1.48
CA LEU A 31 -3.59 31.43 -2.20
C LEU A 31 -2.55 30.81 -1.25
N LEU A 32 -2.26 31.45 -0.12
CA LEU A 32 -1.37 30.90 0.91
C LEU A 32 -1.95 29.62 1.53
N ILE A 33 -3.27 29.60 1.81
CA ILE A 33 -3.94 28.41 2.31
C ILE A 33 -3.81 27.29 1.29
N ILE A 34 -4.11 27.53 0.01
CA ILE A 34 -3.98 26.51 -1.05
C ILE A 34 -2.56 25.93 -1.07
N PHE A 35 -1.52 26.79 -1.07
CA PHE A 35 -0.14 26.32 -1.03
C PHE A 35 0.15 25.45 0.20
N LEU A 36 -0.37 25.83 1.38
CA LEU A 36 -0.19 25.07 2.62
C LEU A 36 -0.86 23.69 2.56
N ILE A 37 -2.07 23.56 2.02
CA ILE A 37 -2.77 22.26 1.95
C ILE A 37 -2.15 21.32 0.91
N THR A 38 -1.55 21.86 -0.16
CA THR A 38 -0.98 21.05 -1.25
C THR A 38 0.31 20.30 -0.87
N ILE A 39 0.96 20.62 0.25
CA ILE A 39 2.14 19.91 0.78
C ILE A 39 1.67 18.60 1.44
N PRO A 40 1.62 17.48 0.73
CA PRO A 40 0.69 16.38 0.99
C PRO A 40 0.96 15.60 2.29
N VAL A 41 -0.04 14.84 2.72
CA VAL A 41 0.08 13.81 3.76
C VAL A 41 1.07 12.74 3.29
N VAL A 42 2.15 12.55 4.06
CA VAL A 42 3.13 11.48 3.85
C VAL A 42 2.43 10.13 4.06
N THR A 43 2.17 9.39 2.96
CA THR A 43 1.65 8.03 3.04
C THR A 43 2.82 7.06 3.23
N THR A 44 3.07 6.64 4.47
CA THR A 44 4.00 5.55 4.75
C THR A 44 3.35 4.21 4.38
N SER A 45 3.83 3.57 3.31
CA SER A 45 3.50 2.18 3.02
C SER A 45 4.33 1.26 3.92
N ILE A 46 3.66 0.43 4.71
CA ILE A 46 4.31 -0.58 5.55
C ILE A 46 4.38 -1.87 4.71
N PRO A 47 5.56 -2.40 4.40
CA PRO A 47 5.67 -3.68 3.73
C PRO A 47 5.16 -4.80 4.66
N VAL A 48 4.08 -5.46 4.27
CA VAL A 48 3.52 -6.61 4.99
C VAL A 48 3.91 -7.88 4.24
N THR A 49 4.60 -8.79 4.93
CA THR A 49 4.85 -10.14 4.46
C THR A 49 3.68 -11.04 4.83
N LEU A 50 2.96 -11.52 3.81
CA LEU A 50 1.90 -12.51 4.02
C LEU A 50 2.52 -13.89 4.34
N PRO A 51 1.92 -14.65 5.26
CA PRO A 51 2.35 -16.01 5.53
C PRO A 51 2.17 -16.85 4.26
N LYS A 52 3.21 -17.59 3.89
CA LYS A 52 3.15 -18.54 2.77
C LYS A 52 2.47 -19.80 3.26
N GLU A 53 1.41 -20.21 2.58
CA GLU A 53 0.79 -21.51 2.82
C GLU A 53 1.81 -22.62 2.55
N ARG A 54 2.01 -23.51 3.52
CA ARG A 54 2.84 -24.70 3.34
C ARG A 54 1.91 -25.84 2.97
N ASN A 55 2.01 -26.28 1.72
CA ASN A 55 1.33 -27.49 1.27
C ASN A 55 2.12 -28.68 1.82
N GLU A 56 1.84 -29.08 3.06
CA GLU A 56 2.39 -30.31 3.61
C GLU A 56 1.71 -31.47 2.88
N ILE A 57 2.50 -32.22 2.10
CA ILE A 57 2.05 -33.49 1.56
C ILE A 57 1.71 -34.34 2.78
N ARG A 58 0.42 -34.64 2.93
CA ARG A 58 -0.04 -35.55 3.97
C ARG A 58 0.56 -36.91 3.62
N GLU A 59 1.68 -37.26 4.25
CA GLU A 59 2.22 -38.62 4.21
C GLU A 59 1.07 -39.55 4.56
N THR A 60 0.65 -40.34 3.57
CA THR A 60 -0.36 -41.36 3.79
C THR A 60 0.20 -42.30 4.84
N LYS A 61 -0.59 -42.59 5.89
CA LYS A 61 -0.20 -43.59 6.89
C LYS A 61 0.26 -44.84 6.14
N PRO A 62 1.39 -45.47 6.55
CA PRO A 62 1.86 -46.68 5.90
C PRO A 62 0.70 -47.69 5.84
N GLU A 63 0.50 -48.26 4.66
CA GLU A 63 -0.51 -49.27 4.42
C GLU A 63 -0.37 -50.41 5.43
N ASN A 64 -1.50 -50.98 5.87
CA ASN A 64 -1.48 -52.04 6.87
C ASN A 64 -0.83 -53.29 6.27
N ILE A 65 0.29 -53.74 6.83
CA ILE A 65 1.03 -54.91 6.34
C ILE A 65 0.51 -56.14 7.09
N VAL A 66 0.11 -57.17 6.35
CA VAL A 66 -0.28 -58.47 6.92
C VAL A 66 0.88 -59.45 6.77
N ILE A 67 1.45 -59.87 7.90
CA ILE A 67 2.43 -60.96 7.96
C ILE A 67 1.74 -62.20 8.51
N SER A 68 1.75 -63.28 7.74
CA SER A 68 1.22 -64.58 8.18
C SER A 68 2.28 -65.66 8.09
N VAL A 69 2.16 -66.66 8.96
CA VAL A 69 3.07 -67.82 9.04
C VAL A 69 2.22 -69.08 9.03
N ASP A 70 2.54 -70.02 8.14
CA ASP A 70 1.84 -71.29 8.10
C ASP A 70 2.43 -72.32 9.07
N MET A 71 1.76 -73.46 9.21
CA MET A 71 2.20 -74.56 10.09
C MET A 71 3.57 -75.15 9.70
N THR A 72 4.06 -74.87 8.50
CA THR A 72 5.38 -75.31 8.01
C THR A 72 6.47 -74.25 8.19
N GLY A 73 6.13 -73.09 8.77
CA GLY A 73 7.05 -71.98 9.01
C GLY A 73 7.31 -71.10 7.78
N ARG A 74 6.50 -71.20 6.71
CA ARG A 74 6.61 -70.31 5.55
C ARG A 74 5.98 -68.96 5.89
N ILE A 75 6.68 -67.89 5.53
CA ILE A 75 6.27 -66.51 5.80
C ILE A 75 5.62 -65.91 4.55
N PHE A 76 4.53 -65.16 4.76
CA PHE A 76 3.79 -64.46 3.72
C PHE A 76 3.68 -62.97 4.05
N TRP A 77 3.83 -62.13 3.01
CA TRP A 77 3.61 -60.69 3.04
C TRP A 77 2.41 -60.37 2.14
N ASN A 78 1.30 -59.90 2.72
CA ASN A 78 0.06 -59.62 1.98
C ASN A 78 -0.32 -60.77 1.02
N ASP A 79 -0.34 -62.00 1.56
CA ASP A 79 -0.61 -63.26 0.86
C ASP A 79 0.46 -63.72 -0.17
N LEU A 80 1.53 -62.93 -0.36
CA LEU A 80 2.67 -63.33 -1.18
C LEU A 80 3.70 -64.09 -0.36
N ARG A 81 4.03 -65.32 -0.77
CA ARG A 81 5.10 -66.10 -0.13
C ARG A 81 6.46 -65.44 -0.35
N ILE A 82 7.18 -65.18 0.74
CA ILE A 82 8.57 -64.71 0.69
C ILE A 82 9.55 -65.85 0.98
N ALA A 83 10.72 -65.80 0.34
CA ALA A 83 11.71 -66.88 0.41
C ALA A 83 12.53 -66.88 1.70
N SER A 84 12.77 -65.71 2.31
CA SER A 84 13.55 -65.59 3.54
C SER A 84 13.25 -64.26 4.27
N THR A 85 13.55 -64.19 5.57
CA THR A 85 13.46 -62.98 6.38
C THR A 85 14.33 -61.84 5.84
N ALA A 86 15.41 -62.15 5.10
CA ALA A 86 16.26 -61.14 4.46
C ALA A 86 15.51 -60.35 3.35
N ALA A 87 14.38 -60.86 2.86
CA ALA A 87 13.53 -60.15 1.90
C ALA A 87 12.56 -59.15 2.55
N LEU A 88 12.58 -59.02 3.88
CA LEU A 88 11.75 -58.07 4.66
C LEU A 88 12.50 -56.79 5.07
N ILE A 89 13.77 -56.66 4.65
CA ILE A 89 14.69 -55.57 4.98
C ILE A 89 14.95 -54.76 3.70
#